data_AF-A0A7C2B8Q5-F1
#
_entry.id   AF-A0A7C2B8Q5-F1
#
_cell.length_a   1.000
_cell.length_b   1.000
_cell.length_c   1.000
_cell.angle_alpha   90.00
_cell.angle_beta   90.00
_cell.angle_gamma   90.00
#
_symmetry.space_group_name_H-M   'P 1'
#
loop_
_entity.id
_entity.type
_entity.pdbx_description
1 polymer ?
#
loop_
_entity_poly.entity_id
_entity_poly.type
_entity_poly.pdbx_seq_one_letter_code
_entity_poly.pdbx_strand_id
1 'polypeptide(L)'
;MDIEGLRQIFRFEVSRYAYTDEERKLKLRKAYRQIEATLRETVRQLQLSGGGGYIPYGPLAEVLAQSARQLAGELDRYRSALSPEMVRALAKLSAQLSQAQQQVSAHSDSLAEQLPQWAEELEGLKRALGEIHRL
;
A
#
# COMPACT_ATOMS: atom_id res chain seq x y z
N MET A 1 -2.30 -0.78 -15.77
CA MET A 1 -2.88 0.05 -14.68
C MET A 1 -1.74 0.50 -13.81
N ASP A 2 -1.41 1.77 -13.91
CA ASP A 2 -0.44 2.50 -13.11
C ASP A 2 -0.99 2.83 -11.72
N ILE A 3 -0.13 3.37 -10.85
CA ILE A 3 -0.50 3.81 -9.50
C ILE A 3 -1.43 5.03 -9.52
N GLU A 4 -1.45 5.78 -10.61
CA GLU A 4 -2.45 6.84 -10.79
C GLU A 4 -3.86 6.26 -10.96
N GLY A 5 -4.01 5.14 -11.66
CA GLY A 5 -5.26 4.38 -11.69
C GLY A 5 -5.70 3.87 -10.31
N LEU A 6 -4.75 3.45 -9.45
CA LEU A 6 -5.04 3.11 -8.05
C LEU A 6 -5.54 4.33 -7.28
N ARG A 7 -4.88 5.47 -7.39
CA ARG A 7 -5.28 6.72 -6.73
C ARG A 7 -6.67 7.20 -7.17
N GLN A 8 -7.02 7.04 -8.44
CA GLN A 8 -8.35 7.37 -8.93
C GLN A 8 -9.43 6.45 -8.35
N ILE A 9 -9.18 5.14 -8.27
CA ILE A 9 -10.09 4.19 -7.60
C ILE A 9 -10.28 4.59 -6.13
N PHE A 10 -9.20 4.94 -5.43
CA PHE A 10 -9.26 5.46 -4.08
C PHE A 10 -10.11 6.74 -3.98
N ARG A 11 -9.82 7.77 -4.78
CA ARG A 11 -10.61 9.02 -4.79
C ARG A 11 -12.09 8.78 -5.11
N PHE A 12 -12.40 7.83 -5.99
CA PHE A 12 -13.76 7.50 -6.36
C PHE A 12 -14.52 6.74 -5.25
N GLU A 13 -13.88 5.79 -4.59
CA GLU A 13 -14.42 5.13 -3.39
C GLU A 13 -14.74 6.14 -2.28
N VAL A 14 -13.87 7.14 -2.13
CA VAL A 14 -13.98 8.19 -1.12
C VAL A 14 -15.12 9.15 -1.42
N SER A 15 -15.29 9.55 -2.68
CA SER A 15 -16.42 10.42 -3.04
C SER A 15 -17.77 9.75 -2.78
N ARG A 16 -17.83 8.41 -2.85
CA ARG A 16 -19.03 7.62 -2.55
C ARG A 16 -19.27 7.41 -1.05
N TYR A 17 -18.24 7.62 -0.21
CA TYR A 17 -18.31 7.44 1.24
C TYR A 17 -19.45 8.25 1.90
N ALA A 18 -19.67 9.49 1.46
CA ALA A 18 -20.72 10.36 1.97
C ALA A 18 -22.14 9.76 1.83
N TYR A 19 -22.35 8.93 0.80
CA TYR A 19 -23.62 8.30 0.44
C TYR A 19 -23.78 6.89 1.00
N THR A 20 -22.85 6.44 1.84
CA THR A 20 -22.88 5.10 2.44
C THR A 20 -23.61 5.12 3.79
N ASP A 21 -24.30 4.04 4.15
CA ASP A 21 -24.97 3.92 5.45
C ASP A 21 -23.97 3.96 6.62
N GLU A 22 -24.41 4.40 7.80
CA GLU A 22 -23.54 4.64 8.97
C GLU A 22 -22.84 3.36 9.47
N GLU A 23 -23.50 2.21 9.38
CA GLU A 23 -22.89 0.94 9.81
C GLU A 23 -21.74 0.53 8.88
N ARG A 24 -21.93 0.69 7.57
CA ARG A 24 -20.89 0.45 6.57
C ARG A 24 -19.78 1.49 6.62
N LYS A 25 -20.10 2.76 6.90
CA LYS A 25 -19.11 3.83 7.14
C LYS A 25 -18.13 3.49 8.26
N LEU A 26 -18.64 2.98 9.39
CA LEU A 26 -17.79 2.55 10.51
C LEU A 26 -16.83 1.41 10.12
N LYS A 27 -17.33 0.41 9.38
CA LYS A 27 -16.52 -0.72 8.88
C LYS A 27 -15.45 -0.24 7.89
N LEU A 28 -15.81 0.65 6.97
CA LEU A 28 -14.90 1.26 6.00
C LEU A 28 -13.83 2.12 6.66
N ARG A 29 -14.18 2.98 7.63
CA ARG A 29 -13.21 3.77 8.39
C ARG A 29 -12.19 2.90 9.10
N LYS A 30 -12.62 1.79 9.70
CA LYS A 30 -11.73 0.83 10.35
C LYS A 30 -10.78 0.19 9.34
N ALA A 31 -11.32 -0.26 8.20
CA ALA A 31 -10.54 -0.86 7.13
C ALA A 31 -9.47 0.12 6.58
N TYR A 32 -9.90 1.34 6.22
CA TYR A 32 -9.00 2.34 5.65
C TYR A 32 -7.90 2.77 6.61
N ARG A 33 -8.20 2.97 7.90
CA ARG A 33 -7.17 3.29 8.91
C ARG A 33 -6.11 2.20 9.02
N GLN A 34 -6.53 0.93 8.98
CA GLN A 34 -5.62 -0.19 9.14
C GLN A 34 -4.74 -0.39 7.89
N ILE A 35 -5.31 -0.22 6.70
CA ILE A 35 -4.58 -0.24 5.43
C ILE A 35 -3.60 0.94 5.36
N GLU A 36 -4.03 2.13 5.76
CA GLU A 36 -3.17 3.33 5.82
C GLU A 36 -2.00 3.12 6.80
N ALA A 37 -2.25 2.54 7.99
CA ALA A 37 -1.21 2.24 8.96
C ALA A 37 -0.16 1.27 8.39
N THR A 38 -0.61 0.23 7.68
CA THR A 38 0.26 -0.74 7.00
C THR A 38 1.14 -0.06 5.95
N LEU A 39 0.55 0.80 5.11
CA LEU A 39 1.30 1.54 4.10
C LEU A 39 2.26 2.55 4.71
N ARG A 40 1.85 3.25 5.77
CA ARG A 40 2.70 4.19 6.51
C ARG A 40 3.94 3.49 7.07
N GLU A 41 3.76 2.35 7.71
CA GLU A 41 4.88 1.59 8.25
C GLU A 41 5.77 1.04 7.12
N THR A 42 5.17 0.58 6.02
CA THR A 42 5.92 0.15 4.84
C THR A 42 6.80 1.28 4.29
N VAL A 43 6.25 2.48 4.09
CA VAL A 43 7.02 3.64 3.63
C VAL A 43 8.12 4.01 4.63
N ARG A 44 7.81 4.03 5.92
CA ARG A 44 8.79 4.33 6.98
C ARG A 44 9.96 3.35 6.94
N GLN A 45 9.68 2.05 6.84
CA GLN A 45 10.70 1.00 6.78
C GLN A 45 11.53 1.10 5.50
N LEU A 46 10.92 1.41 4.36
CA LEU A 46 11.64 1.64 3.09
C LEU A 46 12.54 2.88 3.16
N GLN A 47 12.07 3.98 3.75
CA GLN A 47 12.85 5.20 3.95
C GLN A 47 14.00 5.01 4.94
N LEU A 48 13.77 4.27 6.03
CA LEU A 48 14.84 3.90 6.98
C LEU A 48 15.88 2.99 6.31
N SER A 49 15.43 2.09 5.45
CA SER A 49 16.31 1.21 4.68
C SER A 49 17.09 1.98 3.61
N GLY A 50 16.54 3.06 3.04
CA GLY A 50 17.19 3.86 1.98
C GLY A 50 17.82 5.19 2.39
N GLY A 51 17.75 5.58 3.66
CA GLY A 51 18.08 6.92 4.15
C GLY A 51 19.56 7.21 4.43
N GLY A 52 20.49 6.27 4.23
CA GLY A 52 21.89 6.52 4.55
C GLY A 52 22.84 5.39 4.17
N GLY A 53 23.37 5.42 2.94
CA GLY A 53 24.38 4.47 2.48
C GLY A 53 23.84 3.08 2.15
N TYR A 54 24.66 2.33 1.39
CA TYR A 54 24.43 0.99 0.85
C TYR A 54 23.35 0.16 1.59
N ILE A 55 22.21 -0.06 0.95
CA ILE A 55 21.13 -0.88 1.49
C ILE A 55 21.51 -2.35 1.32
N PRO A 56 21.63 -3.15 2.38
CA PRO A 56 21.75 -4.58 2.22
C PRO A 56 20.43 -5.12 1.65
N TYR A 57 20.50 -5.85 0.53
CA TYR A 57 19.33 -6.40 -0.16
C TYR A 57 18.45 -7.31 0.75
N GLY A 58 19.05 -7.98 1.74
CA GLY A 58 18.33 -8.86 2.68
C GLY A 58 17.23 -8.16 3.51
N PRO A 59 17.56 -7.18 4.36
CA PRO A 59 16.58 -6.40 5.12
C PRO A 59 15.48 -5.75 4.26
N LEU A 60 15.84 -5.26 3.07
CA LEU A 60 14.88 -4.66 2.15
C LEU A 60 13.88 -5.71 1.61
N ALA A 61 14.36 -6.90 1.24
CA ALA A 61 13.51 -7.99 0.81
C ALA A 61 12.55 -8.43 1.91
N GLU A 62 13.01 -8.46 3.17
CA GLU A 62 12.16 -8.78 4.32
C GLU A 62 11.07 -7.75 4.55
N VAL A 63 11.40 -6.45 4.48
CA VAL A 63 10.43 -5.35 4.58
C VAL A 63 9.34 -5.51 3.52
N LEU A 64 9.73 -5.73 2.25
CA LEU A 64 8.78 -5.89 1.15
C LEU A 64 7.91 -7.15 1.30
N ALA A 65 8.49 -8.28 1.72
CA ALA A 65 7.75 -9.50 2.02
C ALA A 65 6.76 -9.31 3.18
N GLN A 66 7.15 -8.60 4.24
CA GLN A 66 6.30 -8.34 5.38
C GLN A 66 5.14 -7.42 4.98
N SER A 67 5.42 -6.34 4.26
CA SER A 67 4.42 -5.41 3.76
C SER A 67 3.42 -6.07 2.82
N ALA A 68 3.88 -6.91 1.89
CA ALA A 68 3.01 -7.66 0.99
C ALA A 68 2.05 -8.60 1.76
N ARG A 69 2.57 -9.31 2.77
CA ARG A 69 1.78 -10.22 3.64
C ARG A 69 0.79 -9.47 4.51
N GLN A 70 1.20 -8.36 5.11
CA GLN A 70 0.31 -7.54 5.93
C GLN A 70 -0.83 -6.96 5.08
N LEU A 71 -0.51 -6.41 3.90
CA LEU A 71 -1.53 -5.86 3.00
C LEU A 71 -2.51 -6.94 2.52
N ALA A 72 -2.02 -8.14 2.20
CA ALA A 72 -2.86 -9.28 1.84
C ALA A 72 -3.77 -9.74 3.01
N GLY A 73 -3.26 -9.73 4.25
CA GLY A 73 -4.03 -10.06 5.44
C GLY A 73 -5.14 -9.03 5.72
N GLU A 74 -4.85 -7.74 5.58
CA GLU A 74 -5.87 -6.69 5.73
C GLU A 74 -6.93 -6.75 4.61
N LEU A 75 -6.53 -7.10 3.39
CA LEU A 75 -7.44 -7.34 2.29
C LEU A 75 -8.44 -8.46 2.58
N ASP A 76 -7.96 -9.60 3.07
CA ASP A 76 -8.81 -10.74 3.38
C ASP A 76 -9.78 -10.39 4.53
N ARG A 77 -9.26 -9.74 5.57
CA ARG A 77 -10.04 -9.29 6.73
C ARG A 77 -11.14 -8.29 6.37
N TYR A 78 -10.89 -7.36 5.45
CA TYR A 78 -11.82 -6.28 5.10
C TYR A 78 -12.52 -6.46 3.75
N ARG A 79 -12.34 -7.61 3.09
CA ARG A 79 -12.87 -7.90 1.75
C ARG A 79 -14.36 -7.65 1.60
N SER A 80 -15.14 -7.93 2.65
CA SER A 80 -16.60 -7.75 2.67
C SER A 80 -17.04 -6.30 2.85
N ALA A 81 -16.17 -5.43 3.38
CA ALA A 81 -16.45 -4.01 3.58
C ALA A 81 -16.02 -3.17 2.36
N LEU A 82 -14.88 -3.53 1.76
CA LEU A 82 -14.29 -2.84 0.61
C LEU A 82 -15.07 -3.16 -0.68
N SER A 83 -15.03 -2.25 -1.64
CA SER A 83 -15.56 -2.56 -2.98
C SER A 83 -14.67 -3.53 -3.75
N PRO A 84 -15.23 -4.24 -4.75
CA PRO A 84 -14.43 -5.09 -5.64
C PRO A 84 -13.29 -4.34 -6.33
N GLU A 85 -13.46 -3.06 -6.65
CA GLU A 85 -12.44 -2.21 -7.25
C GLU A 85 -11.29 -1.97 -6.28
N MET A 86 -11.62 -1.65 -5.02
CA MET A 86 -10.66 -1.42 -3.95
C MET A 86 -9.88 -2.70 -3.60
N VAL A 87 -10.57 -3.84 -3.54
CA VAL A 87 -9.93 -5.15 -3.32
C VAL A 87 -8.97 -5.46 -4.46
N ARG A 88 -9.37 -5.24 -5.72
CA ARG A 88 -8.49 -5.45 -6.90
C ARG A 88 -7.28 -4.52 -6.87
N ALA A 89 -7.49 -3.25 -6.52
CA ALA A 89 -6.46 -2.24 -6.39
C ALA A 89 -5.38 -2.65 -5.37
N LEU A 90 -5.80 -2.96 -4.15
CA LEU A 90 -4.91 -3.36 -3.07
C LEU A 90 -4.25 -4.73 -3.31
N ALA A 91 -4.97 -5.68 -3.91
CA ALA A 91 -4.39 -6.99 -4.27
C ALA A 91 -3.26 -6.82 -5.29
N LYS A 92 -3.43 -5.89 -6.24
CA LYS A 92 -2.37 -5.55 -7.19
C LYS A 92 -1.16 -4.93 -6.50
N LEU A 93 -1.38 -4.02 -5.55
CA LEU A 93 -0.29 -3.43 -4.77
C LEU A 93 0.48 -4.48 -3.97
N SER A 94 -0.22 -5.43 -3.34
CA SER A 94 0.41 -6.57 -2.64
C SER A 94 1.24 -7.43 -3.60
N ALA A 95 0.73 -7.71 -4.81
CA ALA A 95 1.47 -8.44 -5.83
C ALA A 95 2.73 -7.68 -6.31
N GLN A 96 2.65 -6.35 -6.46
CA GLN A 96 3.80 -5.52 -6.78
C GLN A 96 4.85 -5.61 -5.66
N LEU A 97 4.47 -5.42 -4.39
CA LEU A 97 5.39 -5.56 -3.26
C LEU A 97 6.10 -6.93 -3.23
N SER A 98 5.38 -8.01 -3.51
CA SER A 98 5.97 -9.35 -3.66
C SER A 98 6.93 -9.45 -4.84
N GLN A 99 6.62 -8.83 -5.98
CA GLN A 99 7.49 -8.82 -7.15
C GLN A 99 8.78 -8.03 -6.89
N ALA A 100 8.71 -6.87 -6.23
CA ALA A 100 9.92 -6.15 -5.82
C ALA A 100 10.75 -6.98 -4.85
N GLN A 101 10.12 -7.66 -3.89
CA GLN A 101 10.85 -8.54 -2.98
C GLN A 101 11.64 -9.63 -3.74
N GLN A 102 11.05 -10.25 -4.76
CA GLN A 102 11.74 -11.24 -5.59
C GLN A 102 12.93 -10.63 -6.33
N GLN A 103 12.77 -9.44 -6.89
CA GLN A 103 13.84 -8.72 -7.59
C GLN A 103 14.98 -8.30 -6.64
N VAL A 104 14.65 -7.85 -5.42
CA VAL A 104 15.63 -7.51 -4.37
C VAL A 104 16.42 -8.76 -3.98
N SER A 105 15.73 -9.87 -3.75
CA SER A 105 16.33 -11.14 -3.34
C SER A 105 17.24 -11.71 -4.44
N ALA A 106 16.95 -11.41 -5.70
CA ALA A 106 17.79 -11.76 -6.84
C ALA A 106 19.02 -10.84 -7.02
N HIS A 107 19.26 -9.89 -6.12
CA HIS A 107 20.39 -8.94 -6.17
C HIS A 107 20.43 -8.14 -7.48
N SER A 108 19.26 -7.75 -7.99
CA SER A 108 19.14 -6.97 -9.21
C SER A 108 19.53 -5.50 -8.93
N ASP A 109 20.68 -5.05 -9.45
CA ASP A 109 21.13 -3.64 -9.38
C ASP A 109 20.09 -2.65 -9.94
N SER A 110 19.24 -3.09 -10.87
CA SER A 110 18.11 -2.32 -11.41
C SER A 110 17.11 -1.84 -10.34
N LEU A 111 17.12 -2.44 -9.15
CA LEU A 111 16.13 -2.14 -8.12
C LEU A 111 16.57 -1.03 -7.17
N ALA A 112 17.88 -0.83 -6.98
CA ALA A 112 18.41 0.32 -6.25
C ALA A 112 17.98 1.65 -6.89
N GLU A 113 17.88 1.68 -8.22
CA GLU A 113 17.40 2.83 -8.99
C GLU A 113 15.87 3.02 -8.91
N GLN A 114 15.11 1.95 -8.65
CA GLN A 114 13.64 1.98 -8.61
C GLN A 114 13.07 2.20 -7.20
N LEU A 115 13.86 1.96 -6.15
CA LEU A 115 13.44 2.15 -4.76
C LEU A 115 12.93 3.55 -4.42
N PRO A 116 13.59 4.65 -4.86
CA PRO A 116 13.08 5.99 -4.60
C PRO A 116 11.71 6.23 -5.24
N GLN A 117 11.52 5.75 -6.47
CA GLN A 117 10.25 5.85 -7.18
C GLN A 117 9.15 5.06 -6.45
N TRP A 118 9.46 3.85 -5.97
CA TRP A 118 8.51 3.05 -5.19
C TRP A 118 8.13 3.70 -3.86
N ALA A 119 9.09 4.30 -3.17
CA ALA A 119 8.82 5.03 -1.94
C ALA A 119 7.89 6.23 -2.17
N GLU A 120 8.09 6.98 -3.26
CA GLU A 120 7.21 8.09 -3.67
C GLU A 120 5.81 7.61 -4.05
N GLU A 121 5.72 6.49 -4.77
CA GLU A 121 4.46 5.88 -5.19
C GLU A 121 3.62 5.40 -3.99
N LEU A 122 4.26 4.71 -3.03
CA LEU A 122 3.62 4.26 -1.79
C LEU A 122 3.24 5.44 -0.88
N GLU A 123 4.08 6.48 -0.80
CA GLU A 123 3.77 7.73 -0.11
C GLU A 123 2.54 8.41 -0.74
N GLY A 124 2.45 8.35 -2.07
CA GLY A 124 1.33 8.88 -2.83
C GLY A 124 0.00 8.17 -2.56
N LEU A 125 0.03 6.85 -2.37
CA LEU A 125 -1.12 6.03 -1.98
C LEU A 125 -1.50 6.25 -0.51
N LYS A 126 -0.50 6.33 0.38
CA LYS A 126 -0.71 6.66 1.80
C LYS A 126 -1.44 8.00 1.95
N ARG A 127 -1.07 9.03 1.20
CA ARG A 127 -1.75 10.34 1.23
C ARG A 127 -3.20 10.25 0.77
N ALA A 128 -3.45 9.51 -0.32
CA ALA A 128 -4.81 9.32 -0.83
C ALA A 128 -5.72 8.62 0.21
N LEU A 129 -5.18 7.64 0.95
CA LEU A 129 -5.85 6.99 2.09
C LEU A 129 -5.99 7.91 3.32
N GLY A 130 -4.98 8.73 3.57
CA GLY A 130 -4.92 9.74 4.64
C GLY A 130 -5.95 10.89 4.48
N GLU A 131 -6.38 11.17 3.26
CA GLU A 131 -7.48 12.12 3.02
C GLU A 131 -8.84 11.52 3.41
N ILE A 132 -8.98 10.19 3.38
CA ILE A 132 -10.26 9.48 3.61
C ILE A 132 -10.68 9.49 5.07
N HIS A 133 -9.74 9.23 5.99
CA HIS A 133 -10.04 9.13 7.41
C HIS A 133 -10.19 10.49 8.12
N ARG A 134 -9.80 11.58 7.45
CA ARG A 134 -9.98 12.98 7.91
C ARG A 134 -11.36 13.56 7.53
N LEU A 135 -12.13 12.85 6.71
CA LEU A 135 -13.54 13.14 6.36
C LEU A 135 -14.51 12.37 7.27
#